data_AF-A0A7Z9YXE3-F1
#
_entry.id   AF-A0A7Z9YXE3-F1
#
_cell.length_a   1.000
_cell.length_b   1.000
_cell.length_c   1.000
_cell.angle_alpha   90.00
_cell.angle_beta   90.00
_cell.angle_gamma   90.00
#
_symmetry.space_group_name_H-M   'P 1'
#
loop_
_entity.id
_entity.type
_entity.pdbx_description
1 polymer ?
#
loop_
_entity_poly.entity_id
_entity_poly.type
_entity_poly.pdbx_seq_one_letter_code
_entity_poly.pdbx_strand_id
1 'polypeptide(L)'
;MTDFLGVEHCFVPVECSNLAAFYRYSIELTGAPCTACSYFIYATTISLALKYSIPLAVHGRSRSQMFRFFSPESQDPFLPFIYAGLQDTDEDSIRATYEKVFAIIKQGFSQEFYSQIRAFLPDFSQGRPAEFLPYFLYHSYDEEKIVGYIQEHVGWRQPDNFEILSHYDCDAHDAAGYLYEIAETRPHIVPEISFLVRSGMISRDEALLRIEKEKFNDSPEASLDVLSLLTGFDREKLITCAKAIAAKNR
;
A
#
# COMPACT_ATOMS: atom_id res chain seq x y z
N MET A 1 12.25 -18.31 -8.79
CA MET A 1 12.49 -16.91 -9.26
C MET A 1 13.44 -16.15 -8.33
N THR A 2 13.56 -16.51 -7.06
CA THR A 2 14.45 -15.85 -6.07
C THR A 2 15.83 -16.50 -5.92
N ASP A 3 16.03 -17.72 -6.44
CA ASP A 3 17.26 -18.50 -6.21
C ASP A 3 18.53 -17.79 -6.69
N PHE A 4 18.44 -16.94 -7.71
CA PHE A 4 19.59 -16.15 -8.21
C PHE A 4 20.08 -15.09 -7.22
N LEU A 5 19.22 -14.64 -6.28
CA LEU A 5 19.59 -13.66 -5.25
C LEU A 5 20.35 -14.30 -4.09
N GLY A 6 20.37 -15.63 -4.00
CA GLY A 6 20.94 -16.33 -2.85
C GLY A 6 20.21 -16.03 -1.54
N VAL A 7 18.93 -15.65 -1.60
CA VAL A 7 18.10 -15.35 -0.43
C VAL A 7 17.04 -16.42 -0.23
N GLU A 8 16.73 -16.71 1.03
CA GLU A 8 15.58 -17.54 1.38
C GLU A 8 14.29 -16.78 1.06
N HIS A 9 13.34 -17.47 0.44
CA HIS A 9 12.03 -16.91 0.10
C HIS A 9 10.94 -17.56 0.95
N CYS A 10 10.16 -16.73 1.63
CA CYS A 10 9.02 -17.16 2.44
C CYS A 10 7.72 -16.74 1.77
N PHE A 11 6.89 -17.72 1.39
CA PHE A 11 5.53 -17.46 0.96
C PHE A 11 4.59 -17.49 2.18
N VAL A 12 3.85 -16.41 2.41
CA VAL A 12 2.86 -16.34 3.49
C VAL A 12 1.47 -16.58 2.91
N PRO A 13 0.84 -17.73 3.16
CA PRO A 13 -0.53 -17.95 2.74
C PRO A 13 -1.48 -17.08 3.55
N VAL A 14 -2.51 -16.59 2.87
CA VAL A 14 -3.58 -15.79 3.49
C VAL A 14 -4.90 -16.54 3.32
N GLU A 15 -5.60 -16.76 4.42
CA GLU A 15 -6.96 -17.28 4.35
C GLU A 15 -7.84 -16.32 3.55
N CYS A 16 -8.48 -16.82 2.47
CA CYS A 16 -9.27 -16.00 1.57
C CYS A 16 -10.40 -15.25 2.31
N SER A 17 -10.94 -15.84 3.38
CA SER A 17 -11.97 -15.21 4.21
C SER A 17 -11.46 -13.98 4.95
N ASN A 18 -10.21 -14.00 5.43
CA ASN A 18 -9.58 -12.85 6.08
C ASN A 18 -9.26 -11.76 5.04
N LEU A 19 -8.73 -12.16 3.89
CA LEU A 19 -8.47 -11.23 2.78
C LEU A 19 -9.76 -10.54 2.33
N ALA A 20 -10.82 -11.30 2.07
CA ALA A 20 -12.13 -10.79 1.70
C ALA A 20 -12.69 -9.80 2.74
N ALA A 21 -12.56 -10.13 4.04
CA ALA A 21 -13.00 -9.25 5.11
C ALA A 21 -12.23 -7.92 5.13
N PHE A 22 -10.90 -7.95 4.99
CA PHE A 22 -10.07 -6.75 4.91
C PHE A 22 -10.44 -5.89 3.70
N TYR A 23 -10.64 -6.50 2.53
CA TYR A 23 -11.02 -5.76 1.32
C TYR A 23 -12.40 -5.12 1.45
N ARG A 24 -13.41 -5.87 1.92
CA ARG A 24 -14.75 -5.32 2.20
C ARG A 24 -14.66 -4.11 3.13
N TYR A 25 -13.95 -4.30 4.24
CA TYR A 25 -13.78 -3.28 5.25
C TYR A 25 -13.08 -2.03 4.68
N SER A 26 -12.00 -2.22 3.91
CA SER A 26 -11.29 -1.12 3.25
C SER A 26 -12.20 -0.35 2.29
N ILE A 27 -12.96 -1.06 1.46
CA ILE A 27 -13.89 -0.44 0.50
C ILE A 27 -14.99 0.35 1.22
N GLU A 28 -15.52 -0.18 2.31
CA GLU A 28 -16.55 0.52 3.11
C GLU A 28 -16.00 1.74 3.85
N LEU A 29 -14.74 1.69 4.30
CA LEU A 29 -14.10 2.77 5.05
C LEU A 29 -13.57 3.87 4.14
N THR A 30 -12.87 3.51 3.06
CA THR A 30 -12.07 4.44 2.24
C THR A 30 -12.56 4.53 0.79
N GLY A 31 -13.49 3.66 0.38
CA GLY A 31 -13.95 3.59 -1.00
C GLY A 31 -12.95 2.90 -1.94
N ALA A 32 -11.82 2.40 -1.43
CA ALA A 32 -10.79 1.75 -2.23
C ALA A 32 -10.19 0.51 -1.53
N PRO A 33 -9.81 -0.54 -2.27
CA PRO A 33 -9.27 -1.77 -1.69
C PRO A 33 -7.78 -1.71 -1.33
N CYS A 34 -6.99 -0.80 -1.91
CA CYS A 34 -5.52 -0.79 -1.78
C CYS A 34 -5.01 -0.67 -0.33
N THR A 35 -5.76 -0.02 0.55
CA THR A 35 -5.38 0.13 1.96
C THR A 35 -5.34 -1.24 2.67
N ALA A 36 -6.20 -2.18 2.29
CA ALA A 36 -6.18 -3.56 2.79
C ALA A 36 -4.83 -4.25 2.51
N CYS A 37 -4.33 -4.15 1.27
CA CYS A 37 -3.06 -4.75 0.87
C CYS A 37 -1.90 -4.19 1.70
N SER A 38 -1.88 -2.87 1.90
CA SER A 38 -0.80 -2.21 2.66
C SER A 38 -0.78 -2.67 4.11
N TYR A 39 -1.94 -2.74 4.78
CA TYR A 39 -2.04 -3.29 6.13
C TYR A 39 -1.61 -4.74 6.19
N PHE A 40 -2.01 -5.55 5.21
CA PHE A 40 -1.66 -6.96 5.14
C PHE A 40 -0.15 -7.16 5.06
N ILE A 41 0.51 -6.49 4.12
CA ILE A 41 1.96 -6.61 3.89
C ILE A 41 2.72 -6.19 5.15
N TYR A 42 2.36 -5.05 5.75
CA TYR A 42 3.06 -4.53 6.92
C TYR A 42 2.87 -5.43 8.14
N ALA A 43 1.63 -5.78 8.49
CA ALA A 43 1.35 -6.62 9.65
C ALA A 43 2.00 -8.01 9.52
N THR A 44 1.97 -8.61 8.33
CA THR A 44 2.65 -9.88 8.06
C THR A 44 4.16 -9.75 8.22
N THR A 45 4.76 -8.74 7.60
CA THR A 45 6.22 -8.54 7.63
C THR A 45 6.71 -8.38 9.07
N ILE A 46 6.02 -7.56 9.87
CA ILE A 46 6.35 -7.34 11.28
C ILE A 46 6.16 -8.64 12.09
N SER A 47 5.07 -9.37 11.86
CA SER A 47 4.81 -10.64 12.55
C SER A 47 5.86 -11.71 12.25
N LEU A 48 6.29 -11.83 10.99
CA LEU A 48 7.37 -12.72 10.61
C LEU A 48 8.69 -12.31 11.23
N ALA A 49 8.99 -11.01 11.25
CA ALA A 49 10.22 -10.51 11.84
C ALA A 49 10.29 -10.81 13.33
N LEU A 50 9.18 -10.62 14.07
CA LEU A 50 9.06 -11.03 15.47
C LEU A 50 9.28 -12.54 15.64
N LYS A 51 8.57 -13.35 14.85
CA LYS A 51 8.60 -14.81 14.93
C LYS A 51 10.00 -15.38 14.73
N TYR A 52 10.75 -14.83 13.78
CA TYR A 52 12.09 -15.33 13.43
C TYR A 52 13.23 -14.51 14.05
N SER A 53 12.93 -13.61 14.99
CA SER A 53 13.92 -12.72 15.61
C SER A 53 14.77 -11.95 14.57
N ILE A 54 14.14 -11.52 13.48
CA ILE A 54 14.79 -10.72 12.45
C ILE A 54 14.99 -9.31 13.02
N PRO A 55 16.22 -8.78 13.10
CA PRO A 55 16.47 -7.48 13.73
C PRO A 55 16.08 -6.30 12.84
N LEU A 56 16.04 -6.50 11.52
CA LEU A 56 15.82 -5.46 10.52
C LEU A 56 14.92 -5.99 9.40
N ALA A 57 13.83 -5.29 9.14
CA ALA A 57 12.98 -5.50 7.98
C ALA A 57 13.04 -4.24 7.10
N VAL A 58 13.23 -4.43 5.80
CA VAL A 58 13.39 -3.34 4.84
C VAL A 58 12.18 -3.28 3.92
N HIS A 59 11.65 -2.08 3.66
CA HIS A 59 10.58 -1.90 2.66
C HIS A 59 11.00 -0.97 1.51
N GLY A 60 10.52 -1.30 0.32
CA GLY A 60 10.90 -0.65 -0.95
C GLY A 60 9.94 0.42 -1.44
N ARG A 61 9.09 1.01 -0.58
CA ARG A 61 8.21 2.11 -0.99
C ARG A 61 9.06 3.29 -1.49
N SER A 62 8.73 3.83 -2.65
CA SER A 62 9.41 5.00 -3.19
C SER A 62 9.12 6.24 -2.35
N ARG A 63 9.93 7.30 -2.53
CA ARG A 63 9.69 8.58 -1.85
C ARG A 63 8.34 9.18 -2.24
N SER A 64 7.93 9.09 -3.50
CA SER A 64 6.62 9.60 -3.92
C SER A 64 5.48 8.88 -3.19
N GLN A 65 5.56 7.55 -3.04
CA GLN A 65 4.58 6.77 -2.28
C GLN A 65 4.57 7.09 -0.78
N MET A 66 5.74 7.35 -0.18
CA MET A 66 5.86 7.69 1.25
C MET A 66 5.37 9.10 1.56
N PHE A 67 5.67 10.07 0.70
CA PHE A 67 5.36 11.49 0.94
C PHE A 67 4.09 11.98 0.23
N ARG A 68 3.30 11.06 -0.31
CA ARG A 68 2.08 11.37 -1.09
C ARG A 68 1.05 12.18 -0.29
N PHE A 69 0.92 11.92 1.01
CA PHE A 69 0.06 12.68 1.94
C PHE A 69 0.88 13.39 3.02
N PHE A 70 2.09 13.86 2.72
CA PHE A 70 2.93 14.50 3.72
C PHE A 70 2.45 15.93 4.05
N SER A 71 1.59 16.03 5.06
CA SER A 71 1.13 17.31 5.63
C SER A 71 1.07 17.20 7.17
N PRO A 72 1.17 18.33 7.91
CA PRO A 72 1.07 18.33 9.37
C PRO A 72 -0.23 17.73 9.93
N GLU A 73 -1.30 17.75 9.13
CA GLU A 73 -2.64 17.28 9.50
C GLU A 73 -2.94 15.87 8.98
N SER A 74 -1.97 15.26 8.28
CA SER A 74 -2.16 13.96 7.63
C SER A 74 -2.49 12.87 8.62
N GLN A 75 -3.49 12.07 8.27
CA GLN A 75 -3.91 10.88 9.01
C GLN A 75 -3.33 9.59 8.40
N ASP A 76 -2.30 9.69 7.56
CA ASP A 76 -1.65 8.50 6.99
C ASP A 76 -1.04 7.65 8.14
N PRO A 77 -1.57 6.44 8.39
CA PRO A 77 -1.14 5.61 9.50
C PRO A 77 0.31 5.14 9.37
N PHE A 78 0.94 5.28 8.19
CA PHE A 78 2.31 4.86 7.93
C PHE A 78 3.34 5.98 8.10
N LEU A 79 2.93 7.24 8.32
CA LEU A 79 3.84 8.35 8.61
C LEU A 79 4.79 8.09 9.80
N PRO A 80 4.37 7.44 10.90
CA PRO A 80 5.28 7.13 11.99
C PRO A 80 6.51 6.31 11.55
N PHE A 81 6.37 5.41 10.56
CA PHE A 81 7.52 4.66 10.03
C PHE A 81 8.50 5.56 9.27
N ILE A 82 8.00 6.59 8.57
CA ILE A 82 8.84 7.55 7.88
C ILE A 82 9.62 8.40 8.90
N TYR A 83 8.95 8.88 9.95
CA TYR A 83 9.61 9.66 11.00
C TYR A 83 10.64 8.84 11.78
N ALA A 84 10.31 7.58 12.09
CA ALA A 84 11.25 6.66 12.73
C ALA A 84 12.49 6.42 11.84
N GLY A 85 12.29 6.23 10.54
CA GLY A 85 13.38 6.13 9.56
C GLY A 85 14.09 7.45 9.23
N LEU A 86 13.94 8.50 10.04
CA LEU A 86 14.71 9.75 9.94
C LEU A 86 15.45 10.08 11.23
N GLN A 87 15.41 9.19 12.22
CA GLN A 87 15.97 9.37 13.54
C GLN A 87 16.75 8.12 13.95
N ASP A 88 17.71 8.27 14.85
CA ASP A 88 18.29 7.11 15.52
C ASP A 88 17.19 6.46 16.37
N THR A 89 17.09 5.13 16.29
CA THR A 89 16.08 4.36 17.02
C THR A 89 16.72 3.36 17.97
N ASP A 90 16.00 3.07 19.04
CA ASP A 90 16.28 2.01 20.02
C ASP A 90 15.05 1.08 20.13
N GLU A 91 15.17 -0.02 20.86
CA GLU A 91 14.09 -1.02 20.93
C GLU A 91 12.76 -0.43 21.45
N ASP A 92 12.83 0.47 22.44
CA ASP A 92 11.65 1.09 23.05
C ASP A 92 10.95 2.06 22.08
N SER A 93 11.71 2.87 21.34
CA SER A 93 11.17 3.78 20.32
C SER A 93 10.62 3.04 19.11
N ILE A 94 11.23 1.91 18.69
CA ILE A 94 10.67 1.02 17.67
C ILE A 94 9.33 0.46 18.15
N ARG A 95 9.27 -0.06 19.39
CA ARG A 95 8.03 -0.59 19.97
C ARG A 95 6.93 0.47 20.03
N ALA A 96 7.25 1.66 20.53
CA ALA A 96 6.32 2.78 20.59
C ALA A 96 5.82 3.20 19.20
N THR A 97 6.67 3.14 18.17
CA THR A 97 6.29 3.42 16.78
C THR A 97 5.25 2.41 16.30
N TYR A 98 5.48 1.12 16.51
CA TYR A 98 4.51 0.09 16.14
C TYR A 98 3.18 0.23 16.89
N GLU A 99 3.23 0.42 18.20
CA GLU A 99 2.03 0.62 19.02
C GLU A 99 1.21 1.81 18.53
N LYS A 100 1.87 2.92 18.20
CA LYS A 100 1.23 4.11 17.62
C LYS A 100 0.56 3.81 16.28
N VAL A 101 1.25 3.15 15.36
CA VAL A 101 0.71 2.77 14.04
C VAL A 101 -0.52 1.87 14.20
N PHE A 102 -0.40 0.79 14.97
CA PHE A 102 -1.51 -0.14 15.16
C PHE A 102 -2.66 0.47 15.95
N ALA A 103 -2.42 1.43 16.84
CA ALA A 103 -3.46 2.20 17.50
C ALA A 103 -4.26 3.06 16.50
N ILE A 104 -3.59 3.77 15.58
CA ILE A 104 -4.26 4.57 14.53
C ILE A 104 -5.09 3.65 13.63
N ILE A 105 -4.50 2.54 13.17
CA ILE A 105 -5.18 1.55 12.34
C ILE A 105 -6.42 1.00 13.05
N LYS A 106 -6.29 0.65 14.34
CA LYS A 106 -7.37 0.11 15.16
C LYS A 106 -8.52 1.10 15.36
N GLN A 107 -8.27 2.42 15.39
CA GLN A 107 -9.34 3.42 15.52
C GLN A 107 -10.33 3.38 14.36
N GLY A 108 -9.90 2.94 13.17
CA GLY A 108 -10.84 2.71 12.07
C GLY A 108 -11.76 1.51 12.34
N PHE A 109 -11.22 0.46 12.95
CA PHE A 109 -11.85 -0.87 12.95
C PHE A 109 -13.07 -0.97 13.89
N SER A 110 -14.15 -1.58 13.40
CA SER A 110 -15.24 -2.03 14.27
C SER A 110 -14.73 -3.13 15.21
N GLN A 111 -15.39 -3.30 16.37
CA GLN A 111 -15.01 -4.36 17.32
C GLN A 111 -15.15 -5.76 16.72
N GLU A 112 -16.17 -5.96 15.89
CA GLU A 112 -16.39 -7.22 15.16
C GLU A 112 -15.25 -7.50 14.19
N PHE A 113 -14.89 -6.52 13.35
CA PHE A 113 -13.80 -6.66 12.39
C PHE A 113 -12.47 -6.90 13.11
N TYR A 114 -12.16 -6.10 14.14
CA TYR A 114 -10.94 -6.28 14.94
C TYR A 114 -10.86 -7.69 15.53
N SER A 115 -11.96 -8.23 16.04
CA SER A 115 -11.99 -9.58 16.60
C SER A 115 -11.69 -10.67 15.56
N GLN A 116 -12.15 -10.47 14.31
CA GLN A 116 -11.87 -11.37 13.19
C GLN A 116 -10.39 -11.35 12.79
N ILE A 117 -9.77 -10.17 12.76
CA ILE A 117 -8.41 -10.00 12.24
C ILE A 117 -7.31 -10.01 13.31
N ARG A 118 -7.65 -10.06 14.61
CA ARG A 118 -6.67 -9.94 15.71
C ARG A 118 -5.50 -10.92 15.62
N ALA A 119 -5.75 -12.14 15.14
CA ALA A 119 -4.73 -13.19 15.02
C ALA A 119 -3.69 -12.90 13.94
N PHE A 120 -4.01 -11.96 13.05
CA PHE A 120 -3.15 -11.50 11.98
C PHE A 120 -2.32 -10.26 12.36
N LEU A 121 -2.69 -9.56 13.45
CA LEU A 121 -1.92 -8.43 13.94
C LEU A 121 -0.66 -8.90 14.68
N PRO A 122 0.45 -8.14 14.64
CA PRO A 122 1.67 -8.52 15.33
C PRO A 122 1.48 -8.70 16.84
N ASP A 123 2.00 -9.81 17.36
CA ASP A 123 2.08 -10.08 18.79
C ASP A 123 3.48 -9.73 19.32
N PHE A 124 3.61 -8.53 19.86
CA PHE A 124 4.87 -7.99 20.40
C PHE A 124 5.36 -8.70 21.68
N SER A 125 4.60 -9.67 22.22
CA SER A 125 5.08 -10.55 23.29
C SER A 125 5.98 -11.69 22.77
N GLN A 126 5.97 -11.97 21.46
CA GLN A 126 6.72 -13.07 20.83
C GLN A 126 8.21 -12.76 20.62
N GLY A 127 8.64 -11.52 20.79
CA GLY A 127 10.03 -11.16 20.52
C GLY A 127 10.33 -9.67 20.55
N ARG A 128 11.54 -9.33 20.12
CA ARG A 128 11.98 -7.95 19.98
C ARG A 128 11.47 -7.38 18.65
N PRO A 129 10.92 -6.16 18.64
CA PRO A 129 10.45 -5.54 17.42
C PRO A 129 11.62 -5.28 16.47
N ALA A 130 11.46 -5.67 15.21
CA ALA A 130 12.44 -5.37 14.17
C ALA A 130 12.41 -3.88 13.83
N GLU A 131 13.57 -3.28 13.56
CA GLU A 131 13.60 -1.99 12.89
C GLU A 131 12.95 -2.13 11.51
N PHE A 132 12.05 -1.21 11.16
CA PHE A 132 11.36 -1.21 9.87
C PHE A 132 11.88 -0.09 8.98
N LEU A 133 12.91 -0.39 8.20
CA LEU A 133 13.70 0.59 7.47
C LEU A 133 13.10 0.92 6.09
N PRO A 134 12.76 2.19 5.83
CA PRO A 134 12.36 2.67 4.51
C PRO A 134 13.59 2.89 3.61
N TYR A 135 13.96 1.92 2.78
CA TYR A 135 15.20 1.94 1.98
C TYR A 135 15.37 3.22 1.15
N PHE A 136 14.33 3.63 0.43
CA PHE A 136 14.40 4.80 -0.47
C PHE A 136 14.29 6.16 0.24
N LEU A 137 14.28 6.22 1.59
CA LEU A 137 14.59 7.48 2.27
C LEU A 137 16.06 7.86 2.13
N TYR A 138 16.94 6.86 2.08
CA TYR A 138 18.40 7.04 2.05
C TYR A 138 19.01 6.82 0.67
N HIS A 139 18.29 6.11 -0.20
CA HIS A 139 18.73 5.78 -1.55
C HIS A 139 17.86 6.45 -2.61
N SER A 140 18.46 6.90 -3.70
CA SER A 140 17.74 7.41 -4.86
C SER A 140 16.85 6.33 -5.46
N TYR A 141 15.61 6.69 -5.76
CA TYR A 141 14.68 5.83 -6.49
C TYR A 141 14.70 6.21 -7.97
N ASP A 142 15.04 5.24 -8.82
CA ASP A 142 15.02 5.36 -10.28
C ASP A 142 14.40 4.07 -10.83
N GLU A 143 13.10 4.15 -11.13
CA GLU A 143 12.30 2.98 -11.51
C GLU A 143 12.79 2.36 -12.82
N GLU A 144 13.18 3.17 -13.79
CA GLU A 144 13.70 2.71 -15.09
C GLU A 144 14.99 1.92 -14.89
N LYS A 145 15.92 2.45 -14.08
CA LYS A 145 17.17 1.76 -13.77
C LYS A 145 16.94 0.46 -12.99
N ILE A 146 16.03 0.46 -12.02
CA ILE A 146 15.71 -0.72 -11.22
C ILE A 146 15.09 -1.80 -12.11
N VAL A 147 14.08 -1.45 -12.91
CA VAL A 147 13.41 -2.35 -13.84
C VAL A 147 14.39 -2.93 -14.85
N GLY A 148 15.24 -2.10 -15.47
CA GLY A 148 16.25 -2.54 -16.43
C GLY A 148 17.23 -3.54 -15.81
N TYR A 149 17.70 -3.27 -14.58
CA TYR A 149 18.56 -4.22 -13.85
C TYR A 149 17.86 -5.56 -13.62
N ILE A 150 16.59 -5.53 -13.21
CA ILE A 150 15.81 -6.74 -12.96
C ILE A 150 15.62 -7.55 -14.24
N GLN A 151 15.30 -6.90 -15.36
CA GLN A 151 15.16 -7.59 -16.66
C GLN A 151 16.45 -8.28 -17.09
N GLU A 152 17.58 -7.58 -16.98
CA GLU A 152 18.89 -8.08 -17.41
C GLU A 152 19.38 -9.25 -16.55
N HIS A 153 19.19 -9.19 -15.23
CA HIS A 153 19.84 -10.13 -14.30
C HIS A 153 18.92 -11.24 -13.78
N VAL A 154 17.60 -11.01 -13.78
CA VAL A 154 16.61 -11.93 -13.19
C VAL A 154 15.86 -12.72 -14.26
N GLY A 155 15.91 -12.25 -15.51
CA GLY A 155 15.10 -12.80 -16.60
C GLY A 155 13.60 -12.50 -16.45
N TRP A 156 13.24 -11.55 -15.58
CA TRP A 156 11.88 -11.03 -15.52
C TRP A 156 11.56 -10.28 -16.81
N ARG A 157 10.35 -10.47 -17.33
CA ARG A 157 9.88 -9.78 -18.53
C ARG A 157 8.82 -8.78 -18.13
N GLN A 158 9.04 -7.55 -18.56
CA GLN A 158 8.12 -6.45 -18.37
C GLN A 158 6.85 -6.72 -19.20
N PRO A 159 5.65 -6.55 -18.62
CA PRO A 159 4.40 -6.61 -19.37
C PRO A 159 4.33 -5.53 -20.46
N ASP A 160 3.63 -5.81 -21.55
CA ASP A 160 3.51 -4.87 -22.70
C ASP A 160 2.83 -3.55 -22.31
N ASN A 161 2.00 -3.56 -21.26
CA ASN A 161 1.26 -2.40 -20.76
C ASN A 161 1.98 -1.70 -19.59
N PHE A 162 3.31 -1.78 -19.51
CA PHE A 162 4.10 -1.17 -18.42
C PHE A 162 4.09 0.37 -18.42
N GLU A 163 3.73 0.97 -17.30
CA GLU A 163 3.81 2.39 -16.98
C GLU A 163 4.48 2.60 -15.61
N ILE A 164 5.24 3.68 -15.48
CA ILE A 164 5.94 4.07 -14.25
C ILE A 164 4.92 4.37 -13.14
N LEU A 165 5.16 3.85 -11.92
CA LEU A 165 4.27 3.92 -10.74
C LEU A 165 2.98 3.08 -10.82
N SER A 166 2.85 2.19 -11.80
CA SER A 166 1.73 1.26 -11.87
C SER A 166 1.99 -0.02 -11.05
N HIS A 167 0.93 -0.82 -10.85
CA HIS A 167 0.99 -2.07 -10.07
C HIS A 167 0.52 -3.26 -10.92
N TYR A 168 1.45 -3.95 -11.58
CA TYR A 168 1.18 -5.18 -12.37
C TYR A 168 0.91 -6.43 -11.54
N ASP A 169 1.09 -6.34 -10.23
CA ASP A 169 0.96 -7.42 -9.27
C ASP A 169 -0.48 -7.59 -8.74
N CYS A 170 -1.45 -6.85 -9.28
CA CYS A 170 -2.83 -6.85 -8.80
C CYS A 170 -3.87 -6.85 -9.94
N ASP A 171 -4.58 -7.96 -10.09
CA ASP A 171 -5.69 -8.10 -11.06
C ASP A 171 -6.87 -7.14 -10.78
N ALA A 172 -6.98 -6.64 -9.54
CA ALA A 172 -7.98 -5.68 -9.10
C ALA A 172 -7.49 -4.21 -9.16
N HIS A 173 -6.33 -3.94 -9.78
CA HIS A 173 -5.71 -2.61 -9.75
C HIS A 173 -6.58 -1.52 -10.38
N ASP A 174 -7.09 -1.77 -11.58
CA ASP A 174 -7.92 -0.80 -12.31
C ASP A 174 -9.22 -0.50 -11.56
N ALA A 175 -9.86 -1.54 -10.98
CA ALA A 175 -11.01 -1.34 -10.11
C ALA A 175 -10.67 -0.49 -8.89
N ALA A 176 -9.50 -0.67 -8.30
CA ALA A 176 -9.05 0.15 -7.19
C ALA A 176 -8.84 1.62 -7.58
N GLY A 177 -8.22 1.87 -8.74
CA GLY A 177 -8.05 3.21 -9.30
C GLY A 177 -9.38 3.89 -9.60
N TYR A 178 -10.29 3.17 -10.27
CA TYR A 178 -11.63 3.63 -10.62
C TYR A 178 -12.48 3.99 -9.39
N LEU A 179 -12.55 3.09 -8.41
CA LEU A 179 -13.31 3.34 -7.17
C LEU A 179 -12.71 4.48 -6.36
N TYR A 180 -11.37 4.60 -6.33
CA TYR A 180 -10.70 5.74 -5.71
C TYR A 180 -11.05 7.05 -6.42
N GLU A 181 -11.05 7.09 -7.75
CA GLU A 181 -11.42 8.29 -8.51
C GLU A 181 -12.85 8.74 -8.21
N ILE A 182 -13.79 7.81 -8.04
CA ILE A 182 -15.14 8.10 -7.57
C ILE A 182 -15.12 8.67 -6.14
N ALA A 183 -14.42 8.02 -5.21
CA ALA A 183 -14.41 8.38 -3.79
C ALA A 183 -13.74 9.74 -3.52
N GLU A 184 -12.67 10.04 -4.25
CA GLU A 184 -11.80 11.21 -4.02
C GLU A 184 -11.98 12.30 -5.08
N THR A 185 -12.78 12.06 -6.12
CA THR A 185 -13.04 12.97 -7.24
C THR A 185 -11.80 13.40 -8.03
N ARG A 186 -10.76 12.57 -8.00
CA ARG A 186 -9.48 12.76 -8.71
C ARG A 186 -8.78 11.42 -8.93
N PRO A 187 -7.91 11.27 -9.95
CA PRO A 187 -7.13 10.06 -10.14
C PRO A 187 -6.27 9.70 -8.92
N HIS A 188 -6.07 8.39 -8.72
CA HIS A 188 -5.37 7.84 -7.56
C HIS A 188 -3.92 8.35 -7.44
N ILE A 189 -3.23 8.50 -8.57
CA ILE A 189 -1.81 8.85 -8.66
C ILE A 189 -1.48 10.32 -8.32
N VAL A 190 -2.49 11.20 -8.27
CA VAL A 190 -2.30 12.66 -8.11
C VAL A 190 -1.40 13.02 -6.93
N PRO A 191 -1.50 12.40 -5.73
CA PRO A 191 -0.66 12.75 -4.59
C PRO A 191 0.82 12.41 -4.81
N GLU A 192 1.13 11.25 -5.41
CA GLU A 192 2.47 10.87 -5.84
C GLU A 192 3.04 11.84 -6.87
N ILE A 193 2.28 12.17 -7.92
CA ILE A 193 2.69 13.13 -8.96
C ILE A 193 2.91 14.52 -8.35
N SER A 194 2.06 14.93 -7.41
CA SER A 194 2.21 16.21 -6.72
C SER A 194 3.51 16.28 -5.93
N PHE A 195 3.94 15.17 -5.30
CA PHE A 195 5.26 15.09 -4.69
C PHE A 195 6.38 15.24 -5.73
N LEU A 196 6.31 14.51 -6.85
CA LEU A 196 7.33 14.56 -7.89
C LEU A 196 7.53 15.99 -8.43
N VAL A 197 6.44 16.73 -8.67
CA VAL A 197 6.50 18.14 -9.07
C VAL A 197 7.17 19.00 -7.99
N ARG A 198 6.74 18.90 -6.73
CA ARG A 198 7.31 19.70 -5.63
C ARG A 198 8.79 19.40 -5.38
N SER A 199 9.21 18.16 -5.64
CA SER A 199 10.61 17.73 -5.51
C SER A 199 11.49 18.10 -6.71
N GLY A 200 10.91 18.68 -7.77
CA GLY A 200 11.63 19.06 -8.99
C GLY A 200 11.99 17.87 -9.90
N MET A 201 11.42 16.69 -9.66
CA MET A 201 11.70 15.49 -10.45
C MET A 201 11.00 15.48 -11.81
N ILE A 202 9.83 16.11 -11.92
CA ILE A 202 9.08 16.27 -13.17
C ILE A 202 8.54 17.68 -13.31
N SER A 203 8.29 18.09 -14.56
CA SER A 203 7.64 19.38 -14.84
C SER A 203 6.13 19.34 -14.57
N ARG A 204 5.51 20.53 -14.44
CA ARG A 204 4.05 20.64 -14.33
C ARG A 204 3.34 20.08 -15.58
N ASP A 205 3.88 20.36 -16.76
CA ASP A 205 3.26 19.93 -18.03
C ASP A 205 3.30 18.41 -18.16
N GLU A 206 4.43 17.80 -17.80
CA GLU A 206 4.56 16.34 -17.74
C GLU A 206 3.60 15.73 -16.70
N ALA A 207 3.48 16.35 -15.52
CA ALA A 207 2.56 15.90 -14.49
C ALA A 207 1.10 15.90 -14.97
N LEU A 208 0.66 16.95 -15.68
CA LEU A 208 -0.69 17.02 -16.23
C LEU A 208 -0.94 15.95 -17.29
N LEU A 209 0.05 15.66 -18.14
CA LEU A 209 -0.04 14.58 -19.13
C LEU A 209 -0.18 13.21 -18.45
N ARG A 210 0.58 12.93 -17.39
CA ARG A 210 0.49 11.67 -16.64
C ARG A 210 -0.86 11.54 -15.93
N ILE A 211 -1.36 12.60 -15.29
CA ILE A 211 -2.67 12.59 -14.62
C ILE A 211 -3.80 12.32 -15.63
N GLU A 212 -3.73 12.89 -16.83
CA GLU A 212 -4.77 12.71 -17.84
C GLU A 212 -4.86 11.26 -18.35
N LYS A 213 -3.72 10.57 -18.47
CA LYS A 213 -3.68 9.15 -18.88
C LYS A 213 -4.32 8.20 -17.88
N GLU A 214 -4.28 8.59 -16.60
CA GLU A 214 -4.73 7.77 -15.46
C GLU A 214 -6.22 7.93 -15.15
N LYS A 215 -6.92 8.81 -15.86
CA LYS A 215 -8.36 9.00 -15.70
C LYS A 215 -9.12 7.84 -16.33
N PHE A 216 -10.09 7.34 -15.58
CA PHE A 216 -11.00 6.34 -16.11
C PHE A 216 -12.13 7.00 -16.90
N ASN A 217 -12.11 6.82 -18.23
CA ASN A 217 -13.23 7.22 -19.09
C ASN A 217 -14.39 6.22 -19.01
N ASP A 218 -14.06 4.93 -18.87
CA ASP A 218 -14.99 3.82 -18.80
C ASP A 218 -14.76 3.00 -17.53
N SER A 219 -15.79 2.28 -17.11
CA SER A 219 -15.73 1.37 -15.96
C SER A 219 -14.88 0.12 -16.29
N PRO A 220 -13.87 -0.25 -15.47
CA PRO A 220 -13.01 -1.41 -15.72
C PRO A 220 -13.70 -2.71 -15.29
N GLU A 221 -14.67 -3.17 -16.08
CA GLU A 221 -15.57 -4.27 -15.71
C GLU A 221 -14.85 -5.56 -15.29
N ALA A 222 -13.79 -5.95 -15.99
CA ALA A 222 -13.03 -7.17 -15.67
C ALA A 222 -12.32 -7.08 -14.31
N SER A 223 -11.73 -5.93 -14.00
CA SER A 223 -11.08 -5.71 -12.70
C SER A 223 -12.11 -5.61 -11.57
N LEU A 224 -13.29 -5.02 -11.84
CA LEU A 224 -14.41 -4.98 -10.91
C LEU A 224 -14.94 -6.38 -10.61
N ASP A 225 -15.00 -7.27 -11.60
CA ASP A 225 -15.40 -8.67 -11.40
C ASP A 225 -14.46 -9.43 -10.48
N VAL A 226 -13.15 -9.24 -10.62
CA VAL A 226 -12.16 -9.84 -9.72
C VAL A 226 -12.41 -9.38 -8.29
N LEU A 227 -12.60 -8.07 -8.09
CA LEU A 227 -12.85 -7.50 -6.78
C LEU A 227 -14.20 -7.98 -6.21
N SER A 228 -15.23 -8.09 -7.04
CA SER A 228 -16.55 -8.64 -6.69
C SER A 228 -16.48 -10.10 -6.28
N LEU A 229 -15.69 -10.93 -6.97
CA LEU A 229 -15.48 -12.32 -6.61
C LEU A 229 -14.78 -12.45 -5.25
N LEU A 230 -13.72 -11.66 -5.04
CA LEU A 230 -12.96 -11.67 -3.78
C LEU A 230 -13.81 -11.21 -2.59
N THR A 231 -14.61 -10.17 -2.78
CA THR A 231 -15.37 -9.53 -1.71
C THR A 231 -16.80 -10.04 -1.60
N GLY A 232 -17.35 -10.74 -2.59
CA GLY A 232 -18.79 -11.05 -2.65
C GLY A 232 -19.70 -9.83 -2.71
N PHE A 233 -19.17 -8.62 -2.93
CA PHE A 233 -19.97 -7.44 -3.26
C PHE A 233 -20.22 -7.44 -4.76
N ASP A 234 -21.44 -7.16 -5.18
CA ASP A 234 -21.70 -6.85 -6.59
C ASP A 234 -21.08 -5.49 -6.97
N ARG A 235 -20.98 -5.24 -8.27
CA ARG A 235 -20.37 -4.00 -8.82
C ARG A 235 -21.10 -2.75 -8.33
N GLU A 236 -22.42 -2.82 -8.19
CA GLU A 236 -23.24 -1.69 -7.73
C GLU A 236 -22.93 -1.31 -6.28
N LYS A 237 -22.76 -2.31 -5.41
CA LYS A 237 -22.35 -2.13 -4.02
C LYS A 237 -20.96 -1.50 -3.93
N LEU A 238 -20.00 -1.97 -4.72
CA LEU A 238 -18.64 -1.39 -4.77
C LEU A 238 -18.70 0.11 -5.11
N ILE A 239 -19.40 0.47 -6.18
CA ILE A 239 -19.57 1.86 -6.62
C ILE A 239 -20.32 2.69 -5.58
N THR A 240 -21.36 2.12 -4.96
CA THR A 240 -22.15 2.80 -3.92
C THR A 240 -21.30 3.14 -2.70
N CYS A 241 -20.41 2.25 -2.27
CA CYS A 241 -19.47 2.53 -1.20
C CYS A 241 -18.53 3.68 -1.55
N ALA A 242 -17.94 3.68 -2.75
CA ALA A 242 -17.09 4.79 -3.20
C ALA A 242 -17.84 6.14 -3.24
N LYS A 243 -19.07 6.16 -3.77
CA LYS A 243 -19.92 7.37 -3.78
C LYS A 243 -20.27 7.87 -2.37
N ALA A 244 -20.47 6.96 -1.42
CA ALA A 244 -20.75 7.33 -0.03
C ALA A 244 -19.56 8.02 0.63
N ILE A 245 -18.32 7.62 0.29
CA ILE A 245 -17.11 8.31 0.75
C ILE A 245 -17.00 9.70 0.12
N ALA A 246 -17.22 9.81 -1.19
CA ALA A 246 -17.23 11.10 -1.87
C ALA A 246 -18.23 12.10 -1.26
N ALA A 247 -19.37 11.62 -0.76
CA ALA A 247 -20.36 12.45 -0.08
C ALA A 247 -19.91 12.90 1.33
N LYS A 248 -19.07 12.13 2.03
CA LYS A 248 -18.52 12.51 3.34
C LYS A 248 -17.39 13.52 3.25
N ASN A 249 -16.68 13.55 2.12
CA ASN A 249 -15.55 14.45 1.87
C ASN A 249 -15.98 15.84 1.37
N ARG A 250 -17.29 16.09 1.18
CA ARG A 250 -17.88 17.37 0.77
C ARG A 250 -18.44 18.12 1.97
#